data_AF-A0A7C3WME4-F1
#
_entry.id   AF-A0A7C3WME4-F1
#
_cell.length_a   1.000
_cell.length_b   1.000
_cell.length_c   1.000
_cell.angle_alpha   90.00
_cell.angle_beta   90.00
_cell.angle_gamma   90.00
#
_symmetry.space_group_name_H-M   'P 1'
#
loop_
_entity.id
_entity.type
_entity.pdbx_description
1 polymer ?
#
loop_
_entity_poly.entity_id
_entity_poly.type
_entity_poly.pdbx_seq_one_letter_code
_entity_poly.pdbx_strand_id
1 'polypeptide(L)' 'MLSDVHLCMWEGCENVPEVILELQGRQLVLCRVHFSQLVRRMARVAETRGRVSLSTLKIEKTGNDKVKLLIRRRRLKRS' A
#
# COMPACT_ATOMS: atom_id res chain seq x y z
N MET A 1 -27.78 12.46 -7.29
CA MET A 1 -26.51 12.55 -6.56
C MET A 1 -26.32 11.23 -5.82
N LEU A 2 -25.52 10.32 -6.38
CA LEU A 2 -25.01 9.16 -5.65
C LEU A 2 -23.53 9.44 -5.51
N SER A 3 -23.14 9.92 -4.33
CA SER A 3 -21.75 10.08 -3.95
C SER A 3 -21.03 8.76 -4.21
N ASP A 4 -20.07 8.76 -5.14
CA ASP A 4 -19.16 7.65 -5.37
C ASP A 4 -18.54 7.26 -4.03
N VAL A 5 -19.08 6.20 -3.41
CA VAL A 5 -18.51 5.64 -2.20
C VAL A 5 -17.23 4.95 -2.66
N HIS A 6 -16.14 5.73 -2.71
CA HIS A 6 -14.83 5.19 -2.98
C HIS A 6 -14.56 4.12 -1.93
N LEU A 7 -14.47 2.85 -2.35
CA LEU A 7 -14.11 1.75 -1.47
C LEU A 7 -12.60 1.74 -1.28
N CYS A 8 -12.12 1.11 -0.21
CA CYS A 8 -10.71 0.83 -0.01
C CYS A 8 -10.09 0.26 -1.30
N MET A 9 -8.98 0.85 -1.75
CA MET A 9 -8.31 0.44 -2.98
C MET A 9 -7.55 -0.88 -2.83
N TRP A 10 -7.52 -1.50 -1.65
CA TRP A 10 -6.87 -2.80 -1.50
C TRP A 10 -7.65 -3.90 -2.23
N GLU A 11 -6.95 -4.76 -2.98
CA GLU A 11 -7.55 -5.89 -3.71
C GLU A 11 -8.41 -6.78 -2.79
N GLY A 12 -9.67 -6.99 -3.17
CA GLY A 12 -10.64 -7.80 -2.41
C GLY A 12 -11.21 -7.11 -1.16
N CYS A 13 -11.02 -5.80 -0.98
CA CYS A 13 -11.57 -5.05 0.14
C CYS A 13 -12.79 -4.21 -0.27
N GLU A 14 -13.85 -4.27 0.55
CA GLU A 14 -15.08 -3.49 0.39
C GLU A 14 -15.32 -2.52 1.55
N ASN A 15 -14.33 -2.34 2.43
CA ASN A 15 -14.47 -1.42 3.56
C ASN A 15 -14.42 0.04 3.11
N VAL A 16 -15.10 0.91 3.85
CA VAL A 16 -15.01 2.36 3.70
C VAL A 16 -13.57 2.82 4.00
N PRO A 17 -12.96 3.63 3.13
CA PRO A 17 -11.64 4.18 3.38
C PRO A 17 -11.69 5.28 4.43
N GLU A 18 -10.66 5.32 5.26
CA GLU A 18 -10.49 6.32 6.34
C GLU A 18 -9.14 7.05 6.21
N VAL A 19 -8.24 6.53 5.37
CA VAL A 19 -6.86 7.00 5.24
C VAL A 19 -6.56 7.30 3.78
N ILE A 20 -6.05 8.50 3.51
CA ILE A 20 -5.52 8.90 2.22
C ILE A 20 -3.99 8.85 2.29
N LEU A 21 -3.37 8.15 1.36
CA LEU A 21 -1.93 7.96 1.28
C LEU A 21 -1.41 8.47 -0.06
N GLU A 22 -0.48 9.41 -0.03
CA GLU A 22 0.22 9.83 -1.24
C GLU A 22 1.49 8.99 -1.45
N LEU A 23 1.53 8.22 -2.54
CA LEU A 23 2.67 7.40 -2.94
C LEU A 23 3.03 7.70 -4.38
N GLN A 24 4.27 8.16 -4.61
CA GLN A 24 4.83 8.36 -5.96
C GLN A 24 3.93 9.24 -6.84
N GLY A 25 3.35 10.31 -6.27
CA GLY A 25 2.43 11.22 -6.97
C GLY A 25 1.04 10.63 -7.23
N ARG A 26 0.68 9.52 -6.57
CA ARG A 26 -0.66 8.91 -6.62
C ARG A 26 -1.28 8.91 -5.25
N GLN A 27 -2.54 9.32 -5.17
CA GLN A 27 -3.35 9.14 -3.97
C GLN A 27 -3.95 7.73 -3.94
N LEU A 28 -3.82 7.07 -2.80
CA LEU A 28 -4.46 5.80 -2.49
C LEU A 28 -5.38 5.99 -1.30
N VAL A 29 -6.61 5.50 -1.41
CA VAL A 29 -7.56 5.49 -0.29
C VAL A 29 -7.64 4.09 0.31
N LEU A 30 -7.37 3.97 1.61
CA LEU A 30 -7.32 2.71 2.34
C LEU A 30 -8.20 2.78 3.58
N CYS A 31 -8.79 1.65 3.96
CA CYS A 31 -9.38 1.51 5.29
C CYS A 31 -8.29 1.37 6.37
N ARG A 32 -8.65 1.63 7.63
CA ARG A 32 -7.70 1.60 8.75
C ARG A 32 -6.97 0.26 8.91
N VAL A 33 -7.64 -0.84 8.60
CA VAL A 33 -7.08 -2.20 8.66
C VAL A 33 -5.95 -2.39 7.65
N HIS A 34 -6.18 -2.06 6.38
CA HIS A 34 -5.18 -2.22 5.32
C HIS A 34 -4.04 -1.22 5.44
N PHE A 35 -4.31 0.00 5.90
CA PHE A 35 -3.26 0.94 6.25
C PHE A 35 -2.36 0.40 7.37
N SER A 36 -2.96 -0.11 8.45
CA SER A 36 -2.20 -0.71 9.56
C SER A 36 -1.38 -1.93 9.11
N GLN A 37 -1.94 -2.75 8.21
CA GLN A 37 -1.22 -3.88 7.64
C GLN A 37 -0.02 -3.43 6.78
N LEU A 38 -0.18 -2.37 5.97
CA LEU A 38 0.90 -1.79 5.19
C LEU A 38 2.04 -1.29 6.10
N VAL A 39 1.70 -0.51 7.13
CA VAL A 39 2.68 0.02 8.10
C VAL A 39 3.44 -1.11 8.80
N ARG A 40 2.74 -2.17 9.25
CA ARG A 40 3.39 -3.36 9.85
C ARG A 40 4.35 -4.06 8.89
N ARG A 41 3.96 -4.22 7.61
CA ARG A 41 4.84 -4.80 6.59
C ARG A 41 6.08 -3.93 6.35
N MET A 42 5.93 -2.61 6.35
CA MET A 42 7.04 -1.68 6.23
C MET A 42 7.98 -1.72 7.44
N ALA A 43 7.44 -1.74 8.66
CA ALA A 43 8.20 -1.84 9.90
C ALA A 43 9.08 -3.10 9.91
N ARG A 44 8.49 -4.26 9.58
CA ARG A 44 9.23 -5.53 9.48
C ARG A 44 10.37 -5.50 8.46
N VAL A 45 10.16 -4.80 7.33
CA VAL A 45 11.22 -4.61 6.32
C VAL A 45 12.29 -3.65 6.82
N ALA A 46 11.92 -2.60 7.56
CA ALA A 46 12.84 -1.66 8.18
C ALA A 46 13.72 -2.36 9.22
N GLU A 47 13.13 -3.17 10.10
CA GLU A 47 13.85 -4.00 11.09
C GLU A 47 14.89 -4.90 10.41
N THR A 48 14.51 -5.53 9.29
CA THR A 48 15.40 -6.46 8.57
C THR A 48 16.52 -5.74 7.80
N ARG A 49 16.27 -4.50 7.32
CA ARG A 49 17.19 -3.79 6.39
C ARG A 49 17.83 -2.54 6.98
N GLY A 50 17.51 -2.19 8.22
CA GLY A 50 17.87 -0.93 8.88
C GLY A 50 17.16 0.32 8.34
N ARG A 51 16.45 0.21 7.21
CA ARG A 51 15.71 1.33 6.59
C ARG A 51 14.60 0.83 5.68
N VAL A 52 13.50 1.58 5.63
CA VAL A 52 12.44 1.43 4.63
C VAL A 52 12.07 2.82 4.11
N SER A 53 11.82 2.93 2.82
CA SER A 53 11.34 4.17 2.19
C SER A 53 10.05 3.86 1.42
N LEU A 54 9.12 4.80 1.41
CA LEU A 54 7.89 4.72 0.61
C LEU A 54 8.19 4.52 -0.89
N SER A 55 9.36 4.98 -1.37
CA SER A 55 9.85 4.72 -2.73
C SER A 55 10.08 3.24 -3.06
N THR A 56 10.23 2.39 -2.04
CA THR A 56 10.42 0.94 -2.22
C THR A 56 9.11 0.18 -2.39
N LEU A 57 7.97 0.83 -2.14
CA LEU A 57 6.66 0.29 -2.43
C LEU A 57 6.41 0.31 -3.95
N LYS A 58 6.02 -0.83 -4.49
CA LYS A 58 5.52 -0.99 -5.85
C LYS A 58 4.01 -1.13 -5.75
N ILE A 59 3.30 -0.27 -6.47
CA ILE A 59 1.86 -0.33 -6.62
C ILE A 59 1.58 -1.10 -7.91
N GLU A 60 0.93 -2.25 -7.82
CA GLU A 60 0.42 -2.99 -8.98
C GLU A 60 -1.10 -2.79 -9.05
N LYS A 61 -1.61 -2.36 -10.19
CA LYS A 61 -3.06 -2.25 -10.41
C LYS A 61 -3.59 -3.63 -10.78
N THR A 62 -4.66 -4.07 -10.13
CA THR A 62 -5.26 -5.38 -10.37
C THR A 62 -6.60 -5.32 -11.11
N GLY A 63 -7.21 -4.12 -11.22
CA GLY A 63 -8.50 -3.86 -11.90
C GLY A 63 -9.48 -3.14 -10.96
N ASN A 64 -10.53 -2.50 -11.50
CA ASN A 64 -11.59 -1.81 -10.72
C ASN A 64 -11.06 -0.86 -9.62
N ASP A 65 -10.07 -0.03 -9.96
CA ASP A 65 -9.38 0.87 -9.03
C ASP A 65 -8.73 0.20 -7.81
N LYS A 66 -8.58 -1.13 -7.84
CA LYS A 66 -7.86 -1.89 -6.84
C LYS A 66 -6.37 -1.94 -7.13
N VAL A 67 -5.62 -1.97 -6.04
CA VAL A 67 -4.17 -2.00 -6.01
C VAL A 67 -3.68 -3.09 -5.09
N LYS A 68 -2.57 -3.68 -5.50
CA LYS A 68 -1.72 -4.57 -4.73
C LYS A 68 -0.44 -3.84 -4.40
N LEU A 69 -0.18 -3.69 -3.10
CA LEU A 69 1.03 -3.05 -2.59
C LEU A 69 2.11 -4.10 -2.33
N LEU A 70 3.15 -4.09 -3.16
CA LEU A 70 4.30 -4.97 -3.06
C LEU A 70 5.49 -4.18 -2.52
N ILE A 71 6.23 -4.72 -1.56
CA ILE A 71 7.50 -4.13 -1.14
C ILE A 71 8.61 -4.72 -2.00
N ARG A 72 9.32 -3.89 -2.79
CA ARG A 72 10.41 -4.38 -3.64
C ARG A 72 11.45 -5.09 -2.78
N ARG A 73 11.67 -6.38 -3.07
CA ARG A 73 12.80 -7.13 -2.55
C ARG A 73 14.05 -6.66 -3.30
N ARG A 74 14.94 -5.90 -2.65
CA ARG A 74 16.33 -5.81 -3.16
C ARG A 74 16.88 -7.23 -3.06
N ARG A 75 17.26 -7.83 -4.20
CA ARG A 75 18.15 -8.99 -4.18
C ARG A 75 19.41 -8.52 -3.44
N LEU A 76 19.67 -9.08 -2.26
CA LEU A 76 21.01 -9.01 -1.67
C LEU A 76 21.92 -9.63 -2.73
N LYS A 77 22.76 -8.81 -3.38
CA LYS A 77 23.91 -9.36 -4.09
C LYS A 77 24.71 -10.06 -3.01
N ARG A 78 24.80 -11.39 -3.08
CA ARG A 78 25.84 -12.13 -2.37
C ARG A 78 27.16 -11.58 -2.92
N SER A 79 27.84 -10.78 -2.12
CA SER A 79 29.26 -10.46 -2.29
C SER A 79 30.09 -11.69 -1.94
#